data_AF-A0A9W9INE0-F1
#
_entry.id   AF-A0A9W9INE0-F1
#
_cell.length_a   1.000
_cell.length_b   1.000
_cell.length_c   1.000
_cell.angle_alpha   90.00
_cell.angle_beta   90.00
_cell.angle_gamma   90.00
#
_symmetry.space_group_name_H-M   'P 1'
#
loop_
_entity.id
_entity.type
_entity.pdbx_description
1 polymer ?
#
loop_
_entity_poly.entity_id
_entity_poly.type
_entity_poly.pdbx_seq_one_letter_code
_entity_poly.pdbx_strand_id
1 'polypeptide(L)'
;MICWHPHTSRLSRPNVDDSLTVILPKPPAPNFHRLDFPSKLCYEHHPPTTVDTPTSRCECHLLRYSPENYDLRVYHPSLAFQLEDGKPVIENLCAETDPVFFPIHRVNLRTQKRLAASVVGCGKRKIWLDPNEMNEISNANSRQTVRKLVSDGLIIRKPVTMHSRARARELNEARRIGRHRGLGKRKGTKDARMPSALLWMRRMRVLRRLLVRYRAAGKIDKHLYHELYHLSKGNTFKHKRALVEHIQKAKAERQRERTLKEEMDAKRAKNKALRERRLERKEAKRDALVNETQE
;
A
#
# COMPACT_ATOMS: atom_id res chain seq x y z
N MET A 1 4.49 57.59 -0.01
CA MET A 1 3.41 56.84 -0.68
C MET A 1 4.02 56.06 -1.82
N ILE A 2 4.23 54.75 -1.63
CA ILE A 2 4.81 53.87 -2.65
C ILE A 2 3.80 52.73 -2.83
N CYS A 3 3.05 52.78 -3.93
CA CYS A 3 2.04 51.78 -4.29
C CYS A 3 2.72 50.59 -4.96
N TRP A 4 2.87 49.47 -4.25
CA TRP A 4 3.22 48.19 -4.85
C TRP A 4 1.97 47.48 -5.38
N HIS A 5 1.86 47.38 -6.70
CA HIS A 5 0.89 46.53 -7.39
C HIS A 5 1.35 45.05 -7.32
N PRO A 6 0.54 44.10 -6.85
CA PRO A 6 0.86 42.69 -6.99
C PRO A 6 0.41 42.17 -8.36
N HIS A 7 1.39 41.90 -9.23
CA HIS A 7 1.21 41.10 -10.45
C HIS A 7 0.68 39.70 -10.08
N THR A 8 -0.59 39.44 -10.41
CA THR A 8 -1.19 38.11 -10.33
C THR A 8 -1.14 37.43 -11.69
N SER A 9 -0.04 36.75 -11.99
CA SER A 9 0.04 35.85 -13.15
C SER A 9 -0.74 34.57 -12.86
N ARG A 10 -2.05 34.61 -13.08
CA ARG A 10 -2.95 33.46 -13.08
C ARG A 10 -2.71 32.66 -14.36
N LEU A 11 -1.86 31.63 -14.29
CA LEU A 11 -1.75 30.63 -15.35
C LEU A 11 -3.06 29.84 -15.43
N SER A 12 -3.82 30.13 -16.48
CA SER A 12 -5.00 29.39 -16.94
C SER A 12 -4.60 27.94 -17.23
N ARG A 13 -5.13 26.99 -16.46
CA ARG A 13 -5.08 25.57 -16.84
C ARG A 13 -6.10 25.34 -17.96
N PRO A 14 -5.75 24.73 -19.10
CA PRO A 14 -6.74 24.37 -20.11
C PRO A 14 -7.66 23.25 -19.58
N ASN A 15 -8.96 23.40 -19.87
CA ASN A 15 -9.97 22.35 -19.76
C ASN A 15 -9.55 21.17 -20.64
N VAL A 16 -9.50 19.98 -20.04
CA VAL A 16 -9.40 18.72 -20.76
C VAL A 16 -10.74 18.01 -20.55
N ASP A 17 -11.71 18.38 -21.36
CA ASP A 17 -12.89 17.56 -21.59
C ASP A 17 -12.76 16.92 -22.99
N ASP A 18 -13.19 15.66 -23.05
CA ASP A 18 -13.54 14.90 -24.25
C ASP A 18 -12.41 14.35 -25.14
N SER A 19 -11.78 13.29 -24.65
CA SER A 19 -11.33 12.20 -25.52
C SER A 19 -11.89 10.87 -25.02
N LEU A 20 -12.83 10.32 -25.80
CA LEU A 20 -13.41 8.97 -25.75
C LEU A 20 -12.53 7.95 -25.00
N THR A 21 -12.86 7.70 -23.74
CA THR A 21 -12.43 6.46 -23.08
C THR A 21 -13.42 5.39 -23.50
N VAL A 22 -12.99 4.47 -24.37
CA VAL A 22 -13.73 3.26 -24.71
C VAL A 22 -13.97 2.48 -23.41
N ILE A 23 -15.20 2.57 -22.89
CA ILE A 23 -15.66 1.73 -21.79
C ILE A 23 -15.85 0.33 -22.37
N LEU A 24 -14.85 -0.54 -22.21
CA LEU A 24 -15.03 -1.96 -22.47
C LEU A 24 -16.12 -2.50 -21.52
N PRO A 25 -17.14 -3.21 -22.01
CA PRO A 25 -18.17 -3.77 -21.16
C PRO A 25 -17.55 -4.81 -20.21
N LYS A 26 -17.93 -4.72 -18.94
CA LYS A 26 -17.55 -5.65 -17.89
C LYS A 26 -17.98 -7.07 -18.29
N PRO A 27 -17.12 -8.10 -18.17
CA PRO A 27 -17.52 -9.47 -18.49
C PRO A 27 -18.66 -9.93 -17.57
N PRO A 28 -19.62 -10.73 -18.06
CA PRO A 28 -20.72 -11.23 -17.25
C PRO A 28 -20.20 -12.15 -16.13
N ALA A 29 -20.82 -12.05 -14.96
CA ALA A 29 -20.49 -12.89 -13.82
C ALA A 29 -20.83 -14.37 -14.12
N PRO A 30 -20.01 -15.34 -13.69
CA PRO A 30 -20.33 -16.75 -13.87
C PRO A 30 -21.56 -17.15 -13.03
N ASN A 31 -22.52 -17.83 -13.68
CA ASN A 31 -23.68 -18.44 -13.06
C ASN A 31 -23.24 -19.53 -12.07
N PHE A 32 -23.32 -19.26 -10.78
CA PHE A 32 -23.29 -20.31 -9.77
C PHE A 32 -24.71 -20.87 -9.63
N HIS A 33 -24.94 -22.02 -10.27
CA HIS A 33 -26.08 -22.86 -9.93
C HIS A 33 -26.00 -23.22 -8.45
N ARG A 34 -27.04 -22.80 -7.73
CA ARG A 34 -27.32 -23.10 -6.34
C ARG A 34 -27.57 -24.61 -6.25
N LEU A 35 -26.59 -25.37 -5.77
CA LEU A 35 -26.83 -26.73 -5.31
C LEU A 35 -27.45 -26.61 -3.91
N ASP A 36 -28.75 -26.86 -3.87
CA ASP A 36 -29.50 -27.04 -2.64
C ASP A 36 -28.98 -28.28 -1.91
N PHE A 37 -28.46 -28.11 -0.70
CA PHE A 37 -28.29 -29.22 0.24
C PHE A 37 -29.38 -29.12 1.32
N PRO A 38 -30.14 -30.21 1.56
CA PRO A 38 -31.32 -30.17 2.39
C PRO A 38 -30.97 -30.06 3.88
N SER A 39 -31.90 -29.39 4.54
CA SER A 39 -31.95 -29.08 5.95
C SER A 39 -32.26 -30.30 6.83
N LYS A 40 -31.75 -30.24 8.07
CA LYS A 40 -32.24 -30.86 9.32
C LYS A 40 -31.88 -32.33 9.58
N LEU A 41 -31.09 -32.54 10.63
CA LEU A 41 -31.58 -33.20 11.84
C LEU A 41 -30.74 -32.78 13.06
N CYS A 42 -31.46 -32.45 14.13
CA CYS A 42 -31.00 -32.05 15.45
C CYS A 42 -30.28 -33.20 16.17
N TYR A 43 -29.36 -32.91 17.10
CA TYR A 43 -29.59 -33.20 18.53
C TYR A 43 -28.40 -32.74 19.42
N GLU A 44 -28.80 -32.13 20.52
CA GLU A 44 -28.22 -32.10 21.87
C GLU A 44 -26.85 -31.47 22.21
N HIS A 45 -26.98 -30.45 23.07
CA HIS A 45 -25.99 -29.95 24.00
C HIS A 45 -25.63 -31.01 25.05
N HIS A 46 -24.33 -31.28 25.24
CA HIS A 46 -23.78 -31.77 26.50
C HIS A 46 -22.57 -30.91 26.95
N PRO A 47 -22.42 -30.67 28.27
CA PRO A 47 -21.45 -29.75 28.87
C PRO A 47 -20.02 -30.33 28.96
N PRO A 48 -18.98 -29.49 29.18
CA PRO A 48 -17.61 -29.97 29.25
C PRO A 48 -17.31 -30.57 30.63
N THR A 49 -16.99 -31.87 30.67
CA THR A 49 -16.39 -32.51 31.84
C THR A 49 -14.88 -32.60 31.66
N THR A 50 -14.19 -31.89 32.54
CA THR A 50 -12.78 -32.02 32.91
C THR A 50 -12.48 -33.40 33.49
N VAL A 51 -11.42 -34.04 33.02
CA VAL A 51 -10.54 -34.90 33.83
C VAL A 51 -9.14 -34.90 33.21
N ASP A 52 -8.19 -34.50 34.05
CA ASP A 52 -6.76 -34.47 33.83
C ASP A 52 -6.15 -35.88 33.88
N THR A 53 -5.08 -36.11 33.11
CA THR A 53 -3.86 -36.85 33.53
C THR A 53 -2.74 -36.62 32.50
N PRO A 54 -1.46 -36.78 32.91
CA PRO A 54 -0.40 -35.85 32.56
C PRO A 54 0.49 -36.32 31.39
N THR A 55 0.74 -35.43 30.44
CA THR A 55 1.90 -35.54 29.54
C THR A 55 3.10 -34.93 30.24
N SER A 56 3.93 -35.77 30.87
CA SER A 56 5.26 -35.36 31.29
C SER A 56 6.28 -35.75 30.23
N ARG A 57 7.10 -34.74 29.91
CA ARG A 57 8.47 -34.84 29.40
C ARG A 57 8.65 -35.14 27.91
N CYS A 58 8.77 -34.06 27.14
CA CYS A 58 9.67 -33.99 25.98
C CYS A 58 10.25 -32.58 25.91
N GLU A 59 11.33 -32.34 26.68
CA GLU A 59 12.35 -31.38 26.28
C GLU A 59 13.09 -31.98 25.09
N CYS A 60 13.13 -31.29 23.96
CA CYS A 60 14.20 -31.48 22.99
C CYS A 60 14.70 -30.11 22.52
N HIS A 61 15.65 -29.60 23.28
CA HIS A 61 16.66 -28.68 22.76
C HIS A 61 17.48 -29.41 21.68
N LEU A 62 17.74 -28.70 20.59
CA LEU A 62 18.92 -28.76 19.72
C LEU A 62 19.50 -30.14 19.37
N LEU A 63 19.59 -30.46 18.07
CA LEU A 63 20.87 -30.63 17.38
C LEU A 63 20.67 -30.97 15.88
N ARG A 64 21.36 -30.18 15.06
CA ARG A 64 22.09 -30.49 13.81
C ARG A 64 21.56 -31.61 12.90
N TYR A 65 21.21 -31.16 11.70
CA TYR A 65 21.00 -31.92 10.46
C TYR A 65 22.33 -32.49 9.93
N SER A 66 22.39 -33.81 9.72
CA SER A 66 23.33 -34.47 8.81
C SER A 66 22.58 -35.62 8.12
N PRO A 67 22.40 -35.62 6.80
CA PRO A 67 21.80 -36.74 6.09
C PRO A 67 22.90 -37.61 5.46
N GLU A 68 23.11 -38.79 6.04
CA GLU A 68 23.76 -39.90 5.35
C GLU A 68 22.70 -40.93 4.95
N ASN A 69 22.72 -41.23 3.64
CA ASN A 69 22.41 -42.49 2.95
C ASN A 69 21.12 -43.27 3.26
N TYR A 70 20.39 -43.62 2.20
CA TYR A 70 19.88 -44.98 1.85
C TYR A 70 19.22 -44.84 0.45
N ASP A 71 19.83 -45.43 -0.60
CA ASP A 71 19.50 -46.75 -1.22
C ASP A 71 18.31 -46.67 -2.21
N LEU A 72 18.17 -47.41 -3.33
CA LEU A 72 18.77 -48.65 -3.83
C LEU A 72 18.31 -48.92 -5.29
N ARG A 73 19.08 -49.76 -6.03
CA ARG A 73 18.76 -50.61 -7.21
C ARG A 73 18.78 -49.93 -8.60
N VAL A 74 19.38 -50.53 -9.66
CA VAL A 74 19.28 -51.93 -10.16
C VAL A 74 20.56 -52.35 -10.96
N TYR A 75 21.14 -53.52 -10.62
CA TYR A 75 21.69 -54.66 -11.44
C TYR A 75 22.10 -54.45 -12.94
N HIS A 76 23.13 -55.07 -13.57
CA HIS A 76 24.02 -56.24 -13.35
C HIS A 76 25.22 -56.21 -14.40
N PRO A 77 26.06 -57.26 -14.64
CA PRO A 77 27.54 -57.17 -14.60
C PRO A 77 28.27 -57.61 -15.90
N SER A 78 29.59 -57.50 -15.95
CA SER A 78 30.50 -58.53 -16.49
C SER A 78 31.93 -57.98 -16.60
N LEU A 79 32.86 -58.56 -15.85
CA LEU A 79 34.08 -59.19 -16.38
C LEU A 79 34.93 -59.66 -15.19
N ALA A 80 35.37 -60.91 -15.34
CA ALA A 80 35.81 -61.79 -14.29
C ALA A 80 37.17 -61.40 -13.69
N PHE A 81 37.30 -61.61 -12.39
CA PHE A 81 38.55 -61.54 -11.63
C PHE A 81 38.94 -62.99 -11.29
N GLN A 82 39.97 -63.52 -11.94
CA GLN A 82 40.68 -64.71 -11.46
C GLN A 82 41.85 -64.24 -10.61
N LEU A 83 41.84 -64.63 -9.34
CA LEU A 83 42.95 -64.54 -8.41
C LEU A 83 43.66 -65.88 -8.40
N GLU A 84 44.94 -65.89 -8.76
CA GLU A 84 45.90 -66.84 -8.20
C GLU A 84 47.10 -66.06 -7.65
N ASP A 85 47.51 -66.49 -6.46
CA ASP A 85 48.73 -66.14 -5.73
C ASP A 85 48.93 -64.67 -5.37
N GLY A 86 48.44 -64.33 -4.18
CA GLY A 86 48.63 -63.06 -3.51
C GLY A 86 50.10 -62.63 -3.43
N LYS A 87 50.49 -61.77 -4.38
CA LYS A 87 51.42 -60.63 -4.30
C LYS A 87 51.64 -60.09 -5.72
N PRO A 88 51.11 -58.92 -6.11
CA PRO A 88 51.63 -58.23 -7.27
C PRO A 88 53.01 -57.66 -6.93
N VAL A 89 54.06 -58.37 -7.38
CA VAL A 89 55.34 -57.76 -7.73
C VAL A 89 55.06 -56.89 -8.95
N ILE A 90 55.04 -55.57 -8.75
CA ILE A 90 55.13 -54.63 -9.87
C ILE A 90 56.57 -54.20 -9.92
N GLU A 91 57.28 -54.77 -10.90
CA GLU A 91 58.55 -54.26 -11.39
C GLU A 91 58.42 -52.77 -11.68
N ASN A 92 59.39 -52.01 -11.17
CA ASN A 92 59.63 -50.64 -11.59
C ASN A 92 59.99 -50.62 -13.08
N LEU A 93 59.01 -50.37 -13.94
CA LEU A 93 59.25 -49.68 -15.21
C LEU A 93 58.75 -48.23 -15.07
N CYS A 94 59.73 -47.33 -14.93
CA CYS A 94 59.72 -45.99 -15.52
C CYS A 94 59.11 -46.02 -16.94
N ALA A 95 58.50 -44.99 -17.51
CA ALA A 95 58.20 -43.61 -17.14
C ALA A 95 57.23 -43.09 -18.23
N GLU A 96 56.68 -41.89 -18.03
CA GLU A 96 56.06 -41.04 -19.06
C GLU A 96 54.68 -41.47 -19.58
N THR A 97 53.62 -41.02 -18.90
CA THR A 97 52.61 -40.12 -19.49
C THR A 97 51.67 -39.63 -18.40
N ASP A 98 52.21 -38.86 -17.45
CA ASP A 98 51.39 -37.88 -16.75
C ASP A 98 50.84 -36.91 -17.81
N PRO A 99 49.53 -36.65 -17.90
CA PRO A 99 49.06 -35.47 -18.61
C PRO A 99 49.54 -34.28 -17.78
N VAL A 100 50.73 -33.79 -18.13
CA VAL A 100 51.38 -32.60 -17.62
C VAL A 100 50.29 -31.54 -17.43
N PHE A 101 49.92 -31.29 -16.18
CA PHE A 101 49.27 -30.03 -15.81
C PHE A 101 50.35 -28.97 -15.99
N PHE A 102 50.58 -28.57 -17.25
CA PHE A 102 51.43 -27.44 -17.58
C PHE A 102 50.91 -26.26 -16.75
N PRO A 103 51.73 -25.64 -15.89
CA PRO A 103 51.39 -24.34 -15.38
C PRO A 103 51.53 -23.39 -16.57
N ILE A 104 50.47 -23.27 -17.38
CA ILE A 104 50.39 -22.25 -18.41
C ILE A 104 50.63 -20.94 -17.66
N HIS A 105 51.74 -20.27 -17.93
CA HIS A 105 52.11 -19.02 -17.29
C HIS A 105 51.09 -17.97 -17.74
N ARG A 106 49.92 -17.96 -17.11
CA ARG A 106 48.82 -17.07 -17.45
C ARG A 106 49.17 -15.66 -16.99
N VAL A 107 49.07 -14.73 -17.92
CA VAL A 107 49.26 -13.30 -17.68
C VAL A 107 48.33 -12.82 -16.55
N ASN A 108 48.86 -12.04 -15.60
CA ASN A 108 48.10 -11.59 -14.43
C ASN A 108 47.30 -10.30 -14.71
N LEU A 109 46.04 -10.45 -15.12
CA LEU A 109 45.15 -9.33 -15.47
C LEU A 109 44.36 -8.74 -14.26
N ARG A 110 44.77 -9.01 -13.01
CA ARG A 110 44.04 -8.53 -11.82
C ARG A 110 44.02 -7.01 -11.72
N THR A 111 45.13 -6.36 -12.08
CA THR A 111 45.27 -4.89 -12.03
C THR A 111 44.40 -4.24 -13.10
N GLN A 112 44.43 -4.76 -14.32
CA GLN A 112 43.65 -4.32 -15.47
C GLN A 112 42.15 -4.46 -15.18
N LYS A 113 41.73 -5.60 -14.62
CA LYS A 113 40.34 -5.80 -14.17
C LYS A 113 39.90 -4.83 -13.08
N ARG A 114 40.81 -4.45 -12.17
CA ARG A 114 40.56 -3.43 -11.13
C ARG A 114 40.46 -2.02 -11.74
N LEU A 115 41.35 -1.66 -12.66
CA LEU A 115 41.35 -0.37 -13.34
C LEU A 115 40.10 -0.22 -14.23
N ALA A 116 39.76 -1.24 -15.01
CA ALA A 116 38.56 -1.27 -15.83
C ALA A 116 37.27 -1.09 -15.01
N ALA A 117 37.17 -1.75 -13.86
CA ALA A 117 36.05 -1.56 -12.94
C ALA A 117 35.91 -0.10 -12.46
N SER A 118 37.03 0.53 -12.10
CA SER A 118 37.06 1.94 -11.67
C SER A 118 36.76 2.92 -12.81
N VAL A 119 37.20 2.62 -14.03
CA VAL A 119 37.02 3.47 -15.22
C VAL A 119 35.58 3.43 -15.73
N VAL A 120 34.98 2.23 -15.79
CA VAL A 120 33.60 2.00 -16.26
C VAL A 120 32.56 2.30 -15.17
N GLY A 121 32.98 2.43 -13.91
CA GLY A 121 32.09 2.67 -12.77
C GLY A 121 31.23 1.45 -12.42
N CYS A 122 31.79 0.24 -12.51
CA CYS A 122 31.08 -1.00 -12.18
C CYS A 122 31.95 -1.94 -11.33
N GLY A 123 31.36 -2.95 -10.69
CA GLY A 123 32.12 -3.93 -9.91
C GLY A 123 32.93 -4.88 -10.79
N LYS A 124 34.06 -5.41 -10.29
CA LYS A 124 34.94 -6.35 -11.02
C LYS A 124 34.22 -7.56 -11.64
N ARG A 125 33.10 -8.00 -11.04
CA ARG A 125 32.26 -9.12 -11.54
C ARG A 125 31.58 -8.81 -12.88
N LYS A 126 31.36 -7.52 -13.19
CA LYS A 126 30.71 -7.07 -14.43
C LYS A 126 31.70 -6.74 -15.55
N ILE A 127 33.00 -6.78 -15.30
CA ILE A 127 34.02 -6.61 -16.33
C ILE A 127 34.28 -7.97 -16.99
N TRP A 128 34.10 -8.01 -18.31
CA TRP A 128 34.59 -9.07 -19.19
C TRP A 128 35.87 -8.57 -19.87
N LEU A 129 36.86 -9.45 -19.95
CA LEU A 129 38.13 -9.23 -20.64
C LEU A 129 38.19 -10.29 -21.74
N ASP A 130 38.59 -9.91 -22.94
CA ASP A 130 38.75 -10.85 -24.04
C ASP A 130 39.88 -11.86 -23.73
N PRO A 131 39.63 -13.18 -23.74
CA PRO A 131 40.67 -14.19 -23.57
C PRO A 131 41.60 -14.34 -24.78
N ASN A 132 41.22 -13.84 -25.97
CA ASN A 132 42.04 -13.95 -27.18
C ASN A 132 43.12 -12.87 -27.20
N GLU A 133 42.79 -11.65 -26.76
CA GLU A 133 43.70 -10.49 -26.75
C GLU A 133 44.32 -10.22 -25.37
N MET A 134 44.76 -11.27 -24.68
CA MET A 134 45.32 -11.14 -23.33
C MET A 134 46.62 -10.32 -23.28
N ASN A 135 47.42 -10.36 -24.34
CA ASN A 135 48.71 -9.65 -24.42
C ASN A 135 48.51 -8.13 -24.53
N GLU A 136 47.56 -7.69 -25.37
CA GLU A 136 47.24 -6.27 -25.53
C GLU A 136 46.65 -5.68 -24.24
N ILE A 137 45.75 -6.42 -23.59
CA ILE A 137 45.15 -6.00 -22.31
C ILE A 137 46.24 -5.89 -21.23
N SER A 138 47.20 -6.81 -21.18
CA SER A 138 48.30 -6.80 -20.20
C SER A 138 49.14 -5.52 -20.26
N ASN A 139 49.43 -5.03 -21.46
CA ASN A 139 50.26 -3.84 -21.69
C ASN A 139 49.57 -2.53 -21.22
N ALA A 140 48.25 -2.56 -20.98
CA ALA A 140 47.51 -1.38 -20.54
C ALA A 140 47.61 -1.14 -19.01
N ASN A 141 48.60 -0.33 -18.61
CA ASN A 141 48.83 0.02 -17.20
C ASN A 141 48.12 1.29 -16.72
N SER A 142 47.68 2.16 -17.64
CA SER A 142 47.07 3.46 -17.32
C SER A 142 45.54 3.44 -17.44
N ARG A 143 44.85 4.34 -16.73
CA ARG A 143 43.38 4.47 -16.86
C ARG A 143 42.97 4.96 -18.25
N GLN A 144 43.78 5.81 -18.87
CA GLN A 144 43.55 6.32 -20.21
C GLN A 144 43.63 5.22 -21.27
N THR A 145 44.59 4.30 -21.17
CA THR A 145 44.71 3.16 -22.09
C THR A 145 43.57 2.16 -21.89
N VAL A 146 43.16 1.90 -20.64
CA VAL A 146 41.99 1.09 -20.33
C VAL A 146 40.70 1.69 -20.90
N ARG A 147 40.57 3.03 -20.98
CA ARG A 147 39.42 3.68 -21.66
C ARG A 147 39.40 3.39 -23.16
N LYS A 148 40.56 3.36 -23.82
CA LYS A 148 40.67 2.99 -25.24
C LYS A 148 40.21 1.55 -25.45
N LEU A 149 40.74 0.59 -24.67
CA LEU A 149 40.34 -0.82 -24.74
C LEU A 149 38.84 -1.07 -24.45
N VAL A 150 38.19 -0.21 -23.67
CA VAL A 150 36.72 -0.26 -23.46
C VAL A 150 35.98 0.25 -24.70
N SER A 151 36.49 1.30 -25.36
CA SER A 151 35.94 1.84 -26.60
C SER A 151 36.12 0.86 -27.77
N ASP A 152 37.26 0.19 -27.82
CA ASP A 152 37.64 -0.77 -28.87
C ASP A 152 36.91 -2.12 -28.70
N GLY A 153 36.25 -2.34 -27.56
CA GLY A 153 35.42 -3.53 -27.31
C GLY A 153 36.16 -4.73 -26.69
N LEU A 154 37.46 -4.62 -26.43
CA LEU A 154 38.26 -5.66 -25.76
C LEU A 154 37.90 -5.83 -24.28
N ILE A 155 37.39 -4.76 -23.66
CA ILE A 155 36.87 -4.76 -22.29
C ILE A 155 35.39 -4.39 -22.31
N ILE A 156 34.53 -5.37 -22.02
CA ILE A 156 33.07 -5.20 -22.09
C ILE A 156 32.45 -5.19 -20.69
N ARG A 157 31.52 -4.26 -20.47
CA ARG A 157 30.62 -4.30 -19.32
C ARG A 157 29.52 -5.32 -19.55
N LYS A 158 29.55 -6.44 -18.82
CA LYS A 158 28.47 -7.43 -18.80
C LYS A 158 27.17 -6.76 -18.33
N PRO A 159 26.02 -7.07 -18.95
CA PRO A 159 24.74 -6.56 -18.48
C PRO A 159 24.43 -7.04 -17.06
N VAL A 160 23.53 -6.31 -16.40
CA VAL A 160 23.03 -6.72 -15.08
C VAL A 160 22.22 -8.01 -15.24
N THR A 161 22.38 -8.93 -14.29
CA THR A 161 21.57 -10.15 -14.26
C THR A 161 20.13 -9.75 -13.97
N MET A 162 19.22 -10.06 -14.89
CA MET A 162 17.83 -9.61 -14.78
C MET A 162 17.14 -10.30 -13.60
N HIS A 163 16.58 -9.51 -12.68
CA HIS A 163 15.65 -10.01 -11.66
C HIS A 163 14.23 -9.58 -12.03
N SER A 164 13.47 -10.49 -12.64
CA SER A 164 12.09 -10.22 -13.03
C SER A 164 11.19 -9.99 -11.80
N ARG A 165 10.36 -8.94 -11.86
CA ARG A 165 9.35 -8.62 -10.84
C ARG A 165 7.95 -9.13 -11.20
N ALA A 166 7.79 -9.87 -12.29
CA ALA A 166 6.47 -10.31 -12.79
C ALA A 166 5.64 -11.03 -11.71
N ARG A 167 6.19 -12.09 -11.11
CA ARG A 167 5.53 -12.86 -10.03
C ARG A 167 5.19 -12.01 -8.80
N ALA A 168 6.05 -11.05 -8.46
CA ALA A 168 5.79 -10.15 -7.33
C ALA A 168 4.64 -9.16 -7.62
N ARG A 169 4.48 -8.72 -8.87
CA ARG A 169 3.37 -7.86 -9.29
C ARG A 169 2.05 -8.62 -9.28
N GLU A 170 2.03 -9.83 -9.84
CA GLU A 170 0.87 -10.72 -9.83
C GLU A 170 0.40 -11.03 -8.41
N LEU A 171 1.33 -11.38 -7.50
CA LEU A 171 1.01 -11.60 -6.09
C LEU A 171 0.43 -10.35 -5.42
N ASN A 172 0.94 -9.15 -5.75
CA ASN A 172 0.42 -7.90 -5.21
C ASN A 172 -0.98 -7.58 -5.72
N GLU A 173 -1.29 -7.91 -6.97
CA GLU A 173 -2.62 -7.79 -7.55
C GLU A 173 -3.61 -8.75 -6.88
N ALA A 174 -3.23 -10.02 -6.72
CA ALA A 174 -4.02 -10.99 -5.96
C ALA A 174 -4.26 -10.53 -4.50
N ARG A 175 -3.23 -9.97 -3.85
CA ARG A 175 -3.32 -9.38 -2.50
C ARG A 175 -4.18 -8.11 -2.45
N ARG A 176 -4.32 -7.36 -3.55
CA ARG A 176 -5.17 -6.18 -3.65
C ARG A 176 -6.65 -6.58 -3.71
N ILE A 177 -6.96 -7.64 -4.46
CA ILE A 177 -8.31 -8.24 -4.53
C ILE A 177 -8.70 -8.86 -3.17
N GLY A 178 -7.73 -9.30 -2.37
CA GLY A 178 -7.93 -9.78 -1.00
C GLY A 178 -7.44 -11.20 -0.74
N ARG A 179 -6.87 -11.87 -1.75
CA ARG A 179 -6.25 -13.19 -1.60
C ARG A 179 -5.02 -13.12 -0.68
N HIS A 180 -4.65 -14.25 -0.09
CA HIS A 180 -3.50 -14.39 0.83
C HIS A 180 -3.53 -13.49 2.09
N ARG A 181 -4.72 -13.10 2.59
CA ARG A 181 -4.91 -12.28 3.81
C ARG A 181 -5.54 -13.02 5.01
N GLY A 182 -5.82 -14.31 4.86
CA GLY A 182 -6.42 -15.16 5.91
C GLY A 182 -5.55 -15.31 7.17
N LEU A 183 -6.11 -15.86 8.25
CA LEU A 183 -5.48 -15.94 9.57
C LEU A 183 -4.11 -16.65 9.53
N GLY A 184 -3.99 -17.78 8.83
CA GLY A 184 -2.72 -18.52 8.72
C GLY A 184 -1.57 -17.77 8.03
N LYS A 185 -1.85 -16.68 7.30
CA LYS A 185 -0.82 -15.82 6.69
C LYS A 185 -0.47 -14.60 7.55
N ARG A 186 -1.11 -14.40 8.70
CA ARG A 186 -0.82 -13.30 9.63
C ARG A 186 0.21 -13.77 10.65
N LYS A 187 1.34 -13.08 10.74
CA LYS A 187 2.44 -13.41 11.67
C LYS A 187 2.62 -12.40 12.81
N GLY A 188 2.15 -11.16 12.65
CA GLY A 188 2.21 -10.12 13.68
C GLY A 188 0.83 -9.79 14.27
N THR A 189 0.83 -9.10 15.41
CA THR A 189 -0.39 -8.64 16.10
C THR A 189 -1.19 -7.66 15.24
N LYS A 190 -2.47 -7.46 15.57
CA LYS A 190 -3.35 -6.52 14.85
C LYS A 190 -2.78 -5.10 14.86
N ASP A 191 -2.30 -4.65 16.01
CA ASP A 191 -1.78 -3.29 16.20
C ASP A 191 -0.43 -3.10 15.47
N ALA A 192 0.45 -4.10 15.46
CA ALA A 192 1.68 -4.05 14.67
C ALA A 192 1.41 -3.95 13.15
N ARG A 193 0.36 -4.61 12.66
CA ARG A 193 -0.03 -4.57 11.24
C ARG A 193 -0.71 -3.26 10.86
N MET A 194 -1.61 -2.76 11.72
CA MET A 194 -2.36 -1.52 11.53
C MET A 194 -2.59 -0.85 12.90
N PRO A 195 -1.69 0.07 13.31
CA PRO A 195 -1.77 0.72 14.60
C PRO A 195 -3.07 1.48 14.81
N SER A 196 -3.68 1.31 15.98
CA SER A 196 -4.95 1.93 16.36
C SER A 196 -4.86 3.46 16.37
N ALA A 197 -3.70 3.99 16.76
CA ALA A 197 -3.40 5.43 16.72
C ALA A 197 -3.46 6.00 15.29
N LEU A 198 -2.93 5.29 14.28
CA LEU A 198 -3.00 5.73 12.88
C LEU A 198 -4.45 5.76 12.38
N LEU A 199 -5.27 4.78 12.76
CA LEU A 199 -6.69 4.73 12.40
C LEU A 199 -7.46 5.90 13.03
N TRP A 200 -7.24 6.19 14.31
CA TRP A 200 -7.79 7.36 14.99
C TRP A 200 -7.40 8.65 14.25
N MET A 201 -6.12 8.81 13.91
CA MET A 201 -5.61 10.04 13.28
C MET A 201 -6.22 10.25 11.89
N ARG A 202 -6.26 9.20 11.07
CA ARG A 202 -6.90 9.25 9.75
C ARG A 202 -8.37 9.65 9.88
N ARG A 203 -9.11 9.01 10.80
CA ARG A 203 -10.53 9.30 11.02
C ARG A 203 -10.75 10.76 11.45
N MET A 204 -10.00 11.24 12.44
CA MET A 204 -10.15 12.61 12.93
C MET A 204 -9.81 13.66 11.88
N ARG A 205 -8.75 13.44 11.09
CA ARG A 205 -8.39 14.33 9.99
C ARG A 205 -9.49 14.37 8.93
N VAL A 206 -10.11 13.23 8.59
CA VAL A 206 -11.22 13.18 7.63
C VAL A 206 -12.45 13.94 8.14
N LEU A 207 -12.85 13.75 9.41
CA LEU A 207 -14.00 14.44 9.99
C LEU A 207 -13.77 15.95 10.08
N ARG A 208 -12.61 16.39 10.59
CA ARG A 208 -12.29 17.82 10.74
C ARG A 208 -12.15 18.52 9.39
N ARG A 209 -11.53 17.86 8.40
CA ARG A 209 -11.43 18.42 7.03
C ARG A 209 -12.80 18.62 6.41
N LEU A 210 -13.75 17.71 6.66
CA LEU A 210 -15.14 17.86 6.19
C LEU A 210 -15.80 19.09 6.84
N LEU A 211 -15.70 19.22 8.15
CA LEU A 211 -16.28 20.35 8.89
C LEU A 211 -15.73 21.69 8.39
N VAL A 212 -14.40 21.80 8.18
CA VAL A 212 -13.77 23.01 7.64
C VAL A 212 -14.32 23.33 6.24
N ARG A 213 -14.43 22.33 5.37
CA ARG A 213 -14.99 22.51 4.01
C ARG A 213 -16.45 22.97 4.06
N TYR A 214 -17.26 22.40 4.95
CA TYR A 214 -18.68 22.75 5.06
C TYR A 214 -18.88 24.15 5.62
N ARG A 215 -18.02 24.58 6.55
CA ARG A 215 -18.01 25.96 7.07
C ARG A 215 -17.63 26.95 5.99
N ALA A 216 -16.56 26.67 5.23
CA ALA A 216 -16.15 27.53 4.11
C ALA A 216 -17.21 27.63 3.01
N ALA A 217 -17.97 26.55 2.77
CA ALA A 217 -19.08 26.55 1.83
C ALA A 217 -20.40 27.12 2.39
N GLY A 218 -20.43 27.62 3.63
CA GLY A 218 -21.64 28.16 4.27
C GLY A 218 -22.73 27.13 4.55
N LYS A 219 -22.45 25.83 4.41
CA LYS A 219 -23.44 24.76 4.67
C LYS A 219 -23.75 24.61 6.16
N ILE A 220 -22.79 24.95 7.01
CA ILE A 220 -22.89 24.96 8.47
C ILE A 220 -22.43 26.32 8.99
N ASP A 221 -23.06 26.74 10.08
CA ASP A 221 -22.70 27.94 10.82
C ASP A 221 -21.51 27.70 11.77
N LYS A 222 -20.85 28.79 12.22
CA LYS A 222 -19.74 28.78 13.18
C LYS A 222 -20.11 28.08 14.49
N HIS A 223 -21.32 28.28 15.02
CA HIS A 223 -21.74 27.69 16.29
C HIS A 223 -21.89 26.16 16.16
N LEU A 224 -22.61 25.72 15.13
CA LEU A 224 -22.78 24.29 14.84
C LEU A 224 -21.43 23.62 14.52
N TYR A 225 -20.51 24.32 13.86
CA TYR A 225 -19.15 23.83 13.63
C TYR A 225 -18.40 23.55 14.94
N HIS A 226 -18.47 24.45 15.92
CA HIS A 226 -17.73 24.30 17.18
C HIS A 226 -18.24 23.12 18.01
N GLU A 227 -19.55 22.96 18.09
CA GLU A 227 -20.19 21.81 18.74
C GLU A 227 -19.77 20.49 18.08
N LEU A 228 -19.91 20.38 16.75
CA LEU A 228 -19.54 19.19 16.00
C LEU A 228 -18.04 18.88 16.05
N TYR A 229 -17.19 19.89 16.21
CA TYR A 229 -15.75 19.71 16.37
C TYR A 229 -15.42 18.98 17.69
N HIS A 230 -16.06 19.38 18.79
CA HIS A 230 -15.89 18.72 20.09
C HIS A 230 -16.53 17.34 20.12
N LEU A 231 -17.73 17.18 19.57
CA LEU A 231 -18.38 15.86 19.43
C LEU A 231 -17.52 14.90 18.61
N SER A 232 -16.88 15.38 17.53
CA SER A 232 -15.92 14.59 16.76
C SER A 232 -14.73 14.14 17.60
N LYS A 233 -14.17 15.02 18.45
CA LYS A 233 -13.11 14.65 19.40
C LYS A 233 -13.60 13.60 20.41
N GLY A 234 -14.86 13.70 20.84
CA GLY A 234 -15.54 12.78 21.75
C GLY A 234 -15.96 11.43 21.17
N ASN A 235 -15.56 11.08 19.93
CA ASN A 235 -15.82 9.76 19.31
C ASN A 235 -17.32 9.41 19.13
N THR A 236 -18.20 10.41 19.07
CA THR A 236 -19.62 10.23 18.75
C THR A 236 -19.78 9.75 17.31
N PHE A 237 -18.97 10.26 16.38
CA PHE A 237 -18.99 9.90 14.96
C PHE A 237 -17.97 8.81 14.62
N LYS A 238 -18.44 7.65 14.14
CA LYS A 238 -17.57 6.53 13.76
C LYS A 238 -16.94 6.68 12.37
N HIS A 239 -17.66 7.27 11.42
CA HIS A 239 -17.21 7.49 10.05
C HIS A 239 -17.82 8.77 9.46
N LYS A 240 -17.30 9.22 8.31
CA LYS A 240 -17.73 10.45 7.63
C LYS A 240 -19.23 10.52 7.40
N ARG A 241 -19.85 9.39 6.99
CA ARG A 241 -21.30 9.32 6.72
C ARG A 241 -22.16 9.65 7.94
N ALA A 242 -21.84 9.11 9.12
CA ALA A 242 -22.56 9.39 10.35
C ALA A 242 -22.53 10.88 10.73
N LEU A 243 -21.39 11.55 10.49
CA LEU A 243 -21.29 13.00 10.69
C LEU A 243 -22.20 13.77 9.71
N VAL A 244 -22.25 13.35 8.44
CA VAL A 244 -23.11 14.00 7.43
C VAL A 244 -24.59 13.82 7.77
N GLU A 245 -25.00 12.61 8.17
CA GLU A 245 -26.37 12.31 8.59
C GLU A 245 -26.77 13.16 9.80
N HIS A 246 -25.88 13.29 10.80
CA HIS A 246 -26.11 14.15 11.96
C HIS A 246 -26.26 15.63 11.57
N ILE A 247 -25.42 16.13 10.65
CA ILE A 247 -25.54 17.52 10.16
C ILE A 247 -26.87 17.73 9.46
N GLN A 248 -27.29 16.80 8.60
CA GLN A 248 -28.57 16.90 7.89
C GLN A 248 -29.75 16.93 8.86
N LYS A 249 -29.74 16.05 9.87
CA LYS A 249 -30.76 16.02 10.92
C LYS A 249 -30.80 17.34 11.70
N ALA A 250 -29.66 17.80 12.21
CA ALA A 250 -29.57 19.06 12.97
C ALA A 250 -30.00 20.28 12.14
N LYS A 251 -29.69 20.31 10.84
CA LYS A 251 -30.15 21.37 9.93
C LYS A 251 -31.65 21.33 9.70
N ALA A 252 -32.23 20.13 9.53
CA ALA A 252 -33.66 19.96 9.34
C ALA A 252 -34.44 20.41 10.59
N GLU A 253 -33.96 20.06 11.78
CA GLU A 253 -34.52 20.50 13.06
C GLU A 253 -34.47 22.03 13.21
N ARG A 254 -33.30 22.64 12.98
CA ARG A 254 -33.15 24.10 13.02
C ARG A 254 -34.04 24.83 12.00
N GLN A 255 -34.22 24.26 10.81
CA GLN A 255 -35.11 24.85 9.81
C GLN A 255 -36.57 24.80 10.26
N ARG A 256 -37.01 23.69 10.88
CA ARG A 256 -38.37 23.56 11.43
C ARG A 256 -38.63 24.55 12.56
N GLU A 257 -37.67 24.70 13.47
CA GLU A 257 -37.77 25.70 14.55
C GLU A 257 -37.86 27.12 14.00
N ARG A 258 -37.08 27.41 12.96
CA ARG A 258 -37.09 28.72 12.31
C ARG A 258 -38.44 29.02 11.66
N THR A 259 -39.00 28.07 10.90
CA THR A 259 -40.31 28.27 10.24
C THR A 259 -41.41 28.48 11.27
N LEU A 260 -41.43 27.69 12.35
CA LEU A 260 -42.41 27.85 13.44
C LEU A 260 -42.27 29.22 14.13
N LYS A 261 -41.04 29.68 14.35
CA LYS A 261 -40.79 31.00 14.94
C LYS A 261 -41.24 32.13 14.01
N GLU A 262 -40.92 32.04 12.73
CA GLU A 262 -41.34 33.03 11.71
C GLU A 262 -42.87 33.10 11.60
N GLU A 263 -43.57 31.97 11.65
CA GLU A 263 -45.03 31.92 11.69
C GLU A 263 -45.62 32.61 12.93
N MET A 264 -45.04 32.34 14.10
CA MET A 264 -45.50 32.93 15.36
C MET A 264 -45.22 34.44 15.43
N ASP A 265 -44.06 34.88 14.96
CA ASP A 265 -43.69 36.29 14.91
C ASP A 265 -44.55 37.03 13.86
N ALA A 266 -44.87 36.41 12.73
CA ALA A 266 -45.83 36.96 11.75
C ALA A 266 -47.22 37.14 12.35
N LYS A 267 -47.73 36.17 13.13
CA LYS A 267 -49.01 36.30 13.86
C LYS A 267 -48.95 37.45 14.88
N ARG A 268 -47.86 37.57 15.64
CA ARG A 268 -47.65 38.66 16.60
C ARG A 268 -47.61 40.02 15.91
N ALA A 269 -46.88 40.14 14.79
CA ALA A 269 -46.79 41.38 14.01
C ALA A 269 -48.14 41.79 13.43
N LYS A 270 -48.92 40.85 12.87
CA LYS A 270 -50.29 41.11 12.40
C LYS A 270 -51.20 41.61 13.51
N ASN A 271 -51.15 40.99 14.69
CA ASN A 271 -51.94 41.42 15.84
C ASN A 271 -51.49 42.79 16.37
N LYS A 272 -50.19 43.08 16.37
CA LYS A 272 -49.65 44.38 16.75
C LYS A 272 -50.13 45.48 15.79
N ALA A 273 -49.99 45.27 14.48
CA ALA A 273 -50.47 46.20 13.46
C ALA A 273 -51.99 46.41 13.52
N LEU A 274 -52.77 45.38 13.83
CA LEU A 274 -54.21 45.51 14.04
C LEU A 274 -54.55 46.37 15.27
N ARG A 275 -53.78 46.24 16.36
CA ARG A 275 -53.94 47.06 17.56
C ARG A 275 -53.57 48.52 17.30
N GLU A 276 -52.45 48.77 16.63
CA GLU A 276 -51.99 50.12 16.23
C GLU A 276 -53.04 50.79 15.33
N ARG A 277 -53.53 50.13 14.28
CA ARG A 277 -54.62 50.65 13.42
C ARG A 277 -55.92 50.94 14.18
N ARG A 278 -56.25 50.15 15.21
CA ARG A 278 -57.44 50.40 16.06
C ARG A 278 -57.24 51.62 16.96
N LEU A 279 -56.02 51.85 17.46
CA LEU A 279 -55.67 53.03 18.24
C LEU A 279 -55.71 54.28 17.35
N GLU A 280 -55.08 54.25 16.18
CA GLU A 280 -55.11 55.34 15.19
C GLU A 280 -56.54 55.72 14.82
N ARG A 281 -57.43 54.75 14.60
CA ARG A 281 -58.86 55.03 14.32
C ARG A 281 -59.57 55.70 15.49
N LYS A 282 -59.23 55.34 16.74
CA LYS A 282 -59.83 55.95 17.93
C LYS A 282 -59.31 57.37 18.14
N GLU A 283 -58.01 57.60 17.94
CA GLU A 283 -57.40 58.92 18.00
C GLU A 283 -57.97 59.83 16.93
N ALA A 284 -57.99 59.40 15.66
CA ALA A 284 -58.61 60.16 14.57
C ALA A 284 -60.08 60.49 14.84
N LYS A 285 -60.86 59.57 15.42
CA LYS A 285 -62.24 59.83 15.83
C LYS A 285 -62.32 60.87 16.96
N ARG A 286 -61.43 60.80 17.94
CA ARG A 286 -61.38 61.77 19.05
C ARG A 286 -61.02 63.16 18.54
N ASP A 287 -60.03 63.25 17.66
CA ASP A 287 -59.56 64.52 17.12
C ASP A 287 -60.61 65.17 16.20
N ALA A 288 -61.38 64.38 15.43
CA ALA A 288 -62.52 64.87 14.67
C ALA A 288 -63.61 65.48 15.57
N LEU A 289 -63.95 64.83 16.69
CA LEU A 289 -64.92 65.34 17.68
C LEU A 289 -64.48 66.64 18.35
N VAL A 290 -63.18 66.79 18.62
CA VAL A 290 -62.61 68.03 19.18
C VAL A 290 -62.66 69.17 18.15
N ASN A 291 -62.40 68.88 16.87
CA ASN A 291 -62.52 69.89 15.83
C ASN A 291 -63.97 70.34 15.59
N GLU A 292 -64.94 69.40 15.58
CA GLU A 292 -66.38 69.72 15.46
C GLU A 292 -66.93 70.55 16.64
N THR A 293 -66.25 70.58 17.79
CA THR A 293 -66.66 71.38 18.95
C THR A 293 -66.01 72.76 19.01
N GLN A 294 -65.06 73.05 18.10
CA GLN A 294 -64.36 74.34 18.01
C GLN A 294 -64.85 75.24 16.86
N GLU A 295 -65.71 74.72 15.97
CA GLU A 295 -66.53 75.47 15.00
C GLU A 295 -67.88 75.88 15.62
#